data_AF-A0A3C1YHR2-F1
#
_entry.id   AF-A0A3C1YHR2-F1
#
_cell.length_a   1.000
_cell.length_b   1.000
_cell.length_c   1.000
_cell.angle_alpha   90.00
_cell.angle_beta   90.00
_cell.angle_gamma   90.00
#
_symmetry.space_group_name_H-M   'P 1'
#
loop_
_entity.id
_entity.type
_entity.pdbx_description
1 polymer ?
#
loop_
_entity_poly.entity_id
_entity_poly.type
_entity_poly.pdbx_seq_one_letter_code
_entity_poly.pdbx_strand_id
1 'polypeptide(L)'
;MRRTKIVCTIGPATAEFGIIKELMVSGMDVARLNFSHGTLAEHGKRLIHLREACRQTGKRVGILMDTRGPEVRLGSFRGGEVELKEGTGFTLTTEDVEGDYRRVSVSYKDLPGYLTPGARILIDDGIVALIVEKIIDTEIICCVEHGGTLASRKSINLPGININLPVLSSEDERDIGFALEQDADFLAVSFIRSASDVIAIRQFVEERKGIIKIIAKIENEAGVINFSEILEVADGIMVARGDLGVEIPAEDVPLVQKKVIAACNRAGKPVITATQMLDSMIRHPRPTRAEASDVANAIFDG
;
A
#
# COMPACT_ATOMS: atom_id res chain seq x y z
N MET A 1 20.19 24.53 3.51
CA MET A 1 18.77 24.43 3.07
C MET A 1 18.51 23.00 2.61
N ARG A 2 17.49 22.32 3.14
CA ARG A 2 17.17 20.92 2.80
C ARG A 2 16.57 20.83 1.39
N ARG A 3 17.01 19.85 0.58
CA ARG A 3 16.56 19.63 -0.80
C ARG A 3 15.51 18.51 -0.91
N THR A 4 15.79 17.34 -0.34
CA THR A 4 14.85 16.21 -0.29
C THR A 4 13.64 16.52 0.58
N LYS A 5 12.45 16.19 0.07
CA LYS A 5 11.16 16.44 0.73
C LYS A 5 10.80 15.29 1.68
N ILE A 6 9.97 15.57 2.69
CA ILE A 6 9.49 14.62 3.68
C ILE A 6 7.97 14.51 3.58
N VAL A 7 7.50 13.29 3.35
CA VAL A 7 6.10 12.90 3.41
C VAL A 7 5.84 12.28 4.79
N CYS A 8 4.86 12.79 5.54
CA CYS A 8 4.46 12.22 6.82
C CYS A 8 3.02 11.72 6.77
N THR A 9 2.77 10.49 7.20
CA THR A 9 1.39 9.97 7.34
C THR A 9 0.73 10.58 8.57
N ILE A 10 -0.45 11.18 8.40
CA ILE A 10 -1.26 11.71 9.51
C ILE A 10 -2.22 10.63 9.99
N GLY A 11 -2.06 10.20 11.24
CA GLY A 11 -2.86 9.15 11.86
C GLY A 11 -3.28 9.51 13.29
N PRO A 12 -3.76 8.53 14.08
CA PRO A 12 -4.20 8.77 15.46
C PRO A 12 -3.16 9.48 16.34
N ALA A 13 -1.88 9.11 16.21
CA ALA A 13 -0.79 9.72 16.98
C ALA A 13 -0.50 11.19 16.62
N THR A 14 -1.02 11.67 15.48
CA THR A 14 -0.68 12.99 14.92
C THR A 14 -1.92 13.76 14.46
N ALA A 15 -3.12 13.36 14.86
CA ALA A 15 -4.36 13.98 14.38
C ALA A 15 -4.65 15.33 15.06
N GLU A 16 -4.05 15.57 16.22
CA GLU A 16 -4.20 16.80 16.98
C GLU A 16 -3.52 17.99 16.30
N PHE A 17 -4.19 19.13 16.32
CA PHE A 17 -3.73 20.37 15.68
C PHE A 17 -2.30 20.76 16.10
N GLY A 18 -2.00 20.70 17.39
CA GLY A 18 -0.68 21.06 17.93
C GLY A 18 0.44 20.19 17.35
N ILE A 19 0.19 18.88 17.26
CA ILE A 19 1.17 17.91 16.74
C ILE A 19 1.38 18.12 15.24
N ILE A 20 0.32 18.35 14.46
CA ILE A 20 0.45 18.67 13.03
C ILE A 20 1.31 19.91 12.84
N LYS A 21 1.07 20.96 13.62
CA LYS A 21 1.89 22.18 13.59
C LYS A 21 3.36 21.89 13.91
N GLU A 22 3.65 21.06 14.90
CA GLU A 22 5.02 20.65 15.24
C GLU A 22 5.70 19.87 14.10
N LEU A 23 4.99 18.95 13.45
CA LEU A 23 5.49 18.23 12.27
C LEU A 23 5.83 19.19 11.12
N MET A 24 4.96 20.17 10.87
CA MET A 24 5.18 21.20 9.86
C MET A 24 6.40 22.08 10.19
N VAL A 25 6.55 22.49 11.45
CA VAL A 25 7.71 23.28 11.89
C VAL A 25 8.99 22.46 11.73
N SER A 26 8.94 21.17 12.06
CA SER A 26 10.06 20.22 12.01
C SER A 26 10.46 19.77 10.60
N GLY A 27 9.64 20.03 9.59
CA GLY A 27 10.03 19.87 8.18
C GLY A 27 9.13 18.96 7.32
N MET A 28 7.92 18.63 7.75
CA MET A 28 6.95 17.98 6.87
C MET A 28 6.66 18.87 5.64
N ASP A 29 6.78 18.30 4.44
CA ASP A 29 6.45 18.99 3.17
C ASP A 29 5.15 18.46 2.55
N VAL A 30 4.79 17.20 2.82
CA VAL A 30 3.55 16.57 2.35
C VAL A 30 2.92 15.78 3.49
N ALA A 31 1.63 15.97 3.70
CA ALA A 31 0.82 15.20 4.63
C ALA A 31 0.09 14.09 3.86
N ARG A 32 0.40 12.83 4.18
CA ARG A 32 -0.25 11.65 3.64
C ARG A 32 -1.45 11.25 4.51
N LEU A 33 -2.61 11.07 3.92
CA LEU A 33 -3.78 10.45 4.56
C LEU A 33 -4.03 9.09 3.88
N ASN A 34 -3.95 8.02 4.66
CA ASN A 34 -4.10 6.65 4.17
C ASN A 34 -5.54 6.17 4.38
N PHE A 35 -6.29 5.94 3.30
CA PHE A 35 -7.68 5.48 3.37
C PHE A 35 -7.83 4.01 3.74
N SER A 36 -6.73 3.25 3.79
CA SER A 36 -6.74 1.91 4.38
C SER A 36 -7.21 1.94 5.85
N HIS A 37 -7.04 3.07 6.55
CA HIS A 37 -7.42 3.25 7.94
C HIS A 37 -8.22 4.55 8.17
N GLY A 38 -9.16 4.47 9.10
CA GLY A 38 -10.00 5.60 9.49
C GLY A 38 -11.12 5.91 8.50
N THR A 39 -12.08 6.70 8.95
CA THR A 39 -13.24 7.09 8.14
C THR A 39 -12.99 8.41 7.39
N LEU A 40 -13.76 8.66 6.32
CA LEU A 40 -13.71 9.95 5.60
C LEU A 40 -13.96 11.14 6.54
N ALA A 41 -14.83 10.98 7.54
CA ALA A 41 -15.08 12.01 8.56
C ALA A 41 -13.84 12.31 9.42
N GLU A 42 -13.07 11.28 9.80
CA GLU A 42 -11.82 11.46 10.52
C GLU A 42 -10.75 12.13 9.67
N HIS A 43 -10.62 11.73 8.40
CA HIS A 43 -9.73 12.38 7.44
C HIS A 43 -10.09 13.84 7.20
N GLY A 44 -11.38 14.17 7.10
CA GLY A 44 -11.87 15.55 7.02
C GLY A 44 -11.46 16.41 8.22
N LYS A 45 -11.55 15.87 9.44
CA LYS A 45 -11.06 16.56 10.64
C LYS A 45 -9.54 16.82 10.59
N ARG A 46 -8.76 15.82 10.17
CA ARG A 46 -7.29 15.94 10.02
C ARG A 46 -6.93 17.05 9.03
N LEU A 47 -7.65 17.15 7.91
CA LEU A 47 -7.46 18.20 6.90
C LEU A 47 -7.79 19.60 7.42
N ILE A 48 -8.86 19.75 8.21
CA ILE A 48 -9.20 21.03 8.85
C ILE A 48 -8.04 21.49 9.73
N HIS A 49 -7.50 20.60 10.58
CA HIS A 49 -6.36 20.91 11.43
C HIS A 49 -5.10 21.24 10.61
N LEU A 50 -4.81 20.49 9.54
CA LEU A 50 -3.67 20.74 8.65
C LEU A 50 -3.76 22.10 7.97
N ARG A 51 -4.92 22.46 7.41
CA ARG A 51 -5.13 23.74 6.73
C ARG A 51 -5.02 24.91 7.70
N GLU A 52 -5.56 24.76 8.91
CA GLU A 52 -5.40 25.76 9.98
C GLU A 52 -3.93 25.91 10.40
N ALA A 53 -3.19 24.80 10.48
CA ALA A 53 -1.76 24.83 10.82
C ALA A 53 -0.93 25.52 9.72
N CYS A 54 -1.28 25.31 8.43
CA CYS A 54 -0.71 26.06 7.31
C CYS A 54 -0.97 27.56 7.45
N ARG A 55 -2.21 27.95 7.75
CA ARG A 55 -2.58 29.37 7.93
C ARG A 55 -1.80 30.05 9.06
N GLN A 56 -1.64 29.38 10.20
CA GLN A 56 -0.94 29.97 11.35
C GLN A 56 0.59 30.03 11.18
N THR A 57 1.17 29.03 10.53
CA THR A 57 2.64 28.95 10.37
C THR A 57 3.14 29.68 9.13
N GLY A 58 2.26 29.98 8.17
CA GLY A 58 2.62 30.51 6.85
C GLY A 58 3.35 29.49 5.95
N LYS A 59 3.50 28.24 6.40
CA LYS A 59 4.11 27.16 5.62
C LYS A 59 3.07 26.51 4.72
N ARG A 60 3.52 26.04 3.55
CA ARG A 60 2.71 25.22 2.63
C ARG A 60 3.11 23.77 2.75
N VAL A 61 2.12 22.89 2.80
CA VAL A 61 2.28 21.43 2.85
C VAL A 61 1.33 20.84 1.82
N GLY A 62 1.84 19.94 0.97
CA GLY A 62 1.01 19.22 0.01
C GLY A 62 0.14 18.18 0.71
N ILE A 63 -1.03 17.89 0.15
CA ILE A 63 -1.97 16.89 0.63
C ILE A 63 -1.90 15.70 -0.31
N LEU A 64 -1.50 14.55 0.22
CA LEU A 64 -1.46 13.28 -0.52
C LEU A 64 -2.51 12.34 0.07
N MET A 65 -3.50 11.98 -0.74
CA MET A 65 -4.52 11.00 -0.40
C MET A 65 -4.13 9.65 -0.99
N ASP A 66 -4.06 8.61 -0.16
CA ASP A 66 -3.58 7.29 -0.56
C ASP A 66 -4.72 6.28 -0.50
N THR A 67 -5.08 5.73 -1.66
CA THR A 67 -6.16 4.75 -1.83
C THR A 67 -5.77 3.41 -1.24
N ARG A 68 -6.74 2.60 -0.78
CA ARG A 68 -6.45 1.23 -0.36
C ARG A 68 -6.01 0.38 -1.56
N GLY A 69 -6.68 0.56 -2.70
CA GLY A 69 -6.49 -0.24 -3.89
C GLY A 69 -7.20 -1.60 -3.81
N PRO A 70 -7.28 -2.30 -4.95
CA PRO A 70 -7.89 -3.61 -5.02
C PRO A 70 -6.94 -4.66 -4.42
N GLU A 71 -7.39 -5.34 -3.37
CA GLU A 71 -6.61 -6.40 -2.72
C GLU A 71 -7.49 -7.60 -2.34
N VAL A 72 -6.88 -8.79 -2.33
CA VAL A 72 -7.52 -10.00 -1.81
C VAL A 72 -7.31 -10.03 -0.30
N ARG A 73 -8.37 -10.33 0.44
CA ARG A 73 -8.35 -10.42 1.90
C ARG A 73 -8.98 -11.72 2.39
N LEU A 74 -8.54 -12.16 3.56
CA LEU A 74 -9.24 -13.18 4.33
C LEU A 74 -10.62 -12.69 4.79
N GLY A 75 -11.50 -13.64 5.03
CA GLY A 75 -12.73 -13.46 5.78
C GLY A 75 -12.48 -13.22 7.27
N SER A 76 -13.53 -13.43 8.06
CA SER A 76 -13.46 -13.31 9.51
C SER A 76 -13.29 -14.68 10.16
N PHE A 77 -12.51 -14.77 11.23
CA PHE A 77 -12.38 -15.97 12.06
C PHE A 77 -13.31 -15.91 13.27
N ARG A 78 -13.80 -17.08 13.68
CA ARG A 78 -14.49 -17.24 14.96
C ARG A 78 -13.51 -16.93 16.09
N GLY A 79 -13.79 -15.88 16.87
CA GLY A 79 -12.90 -15.40 17.93
C GLY A 79 -11.87 -14.36 17.46
N GLY A 80 -11.92 -13.94 16.20
CA GLY A 80 -11.11 -12.85 15.64
C GLY A 80 -9.80 -13.29 15.00
N GLU A 81 -9.15 -14.32 15.53
CA GLU A 81 -7.88 -14.87 15.05
C GLU A 81 -7.73 -16.38 15.29
N VAL A 82 -6.79 -17.02 14.59
CA VAL A 82 -6.39 -18.42 14.77
C VAL A 82 -4.87 -18.56 14.70
N GLU A 83 -4.33 -19.59 15.35
CA GLU A 83 -2.91 -19.93 15.27
C GLU A 83 -2.71 -21.11 14.31
N LEU A 84 -1.94 -20.91 13.25
CA LEU A 84 -1.59 -21.96 12.29
C LEU A 84 -0.22 -22.54 12.61
N LYS A 85 -0.14 -23.88 12.57
CA LYS A 85 1.11 -24.62 12.77
C LYS A 85 1.71 -25.03 11.44
N GLU A 86 3.02 -24.87 11.31
CA GLU A 86 3.79 -25.35 10.16
C GLU A 86 3.55 -26.84 9.91
N GLY A 87 3.43 -27.22 8.63
CA GLY A 87 3.16 -28.58 8.17
C GLY A 87 1.70 -29.05 8.31
N THR A 88 0.80 -28.20 8.81
CA THR A 88 -0.63 -28.55 8.92
C THR A 88 -1.43 -28.11 7.69
N GLY A 89 -2.57 -28.76 7.45
CA GLY A 89 -3.48 -28.40 6.37
C GLY A 89 -4.36 -27.21 6.73
N PHE A 90 -4.54 -26.30 5.77
CA PHE A 90 -5.43 -25.14 5.89
C PHE A 90 -6.10 -24.83 4.55
N THR A 91 -7.40 -24.57 4.55
CA THR A 91 -8.20 -24.37 3.34
C THR A 91 -8.66 -22.92 3.22
N LEU A 92 -8.33 -22.29 2.09
CA LEU A 92 -8.99 -21.04 1.68
C LEU A 92 -10.22 -21.40 0.84
N THR A 93 -11.35 -20.75 1.06
CA THR A 93 -12.58 -21.00 0.29
C THR A 93 -13.22 -19.73 -0.22
N THR A 94 -13.88 -19.81 -1.36
CA THR A 94 -14.70 -18.69 -1.89
C THR A 94 -16.12 -18.70 -1.33
N GLU A 95 -16.50 -19.72 -0.55
CA GLU A 95 -17.78 -19.73 0.15
C GLU A 95 -17.79 -18.75 1.34
N ASP A 96 -18.94 -18.12 1.60
CA ASP A 96 -19.09 -17.21 2.73
C ASP A 96 -19.23 -18.00 4.04
N VAL A 97 -18.08 -18.28 4.65
CA VAL A 97 -17.98 -18.98 5.94
C VAL A 97 -17.20 -18.15 6.96
N GLU A 98 -17.62 -18.26 8.22
CA GLU A 98 -16.80 -17.83 9.35
C GLU A 98 -15.65 -18.83 9.51
N GLY A 99 -14.42 -18.34 9.47
CA GLY A 99 -13.23 -19.16 9.48
C GLY A 99 -12.91 -19.76 10.85
N ASP A 100 -12.17 -20.86 10.83
CA ASP A 100 -11.58 -21.52 11.99
C ASP A 100 -10.14 -21.95 11.69
N TYR A 101 -9.57 -22.82 12.51
CA TYR A 101 -8.19 -23.30 12.35
C TYR A 101 -7.99 -24.24 11.14
N ARG A 102 -9.04 -24.59 10.40
CA ARG A 102 -9.00 -25.47 9.22
C ARG A 102 -9.37 -24.77 7.94
N ARG A 103 -10.32 -23.83 7.97
CA ARG A 103 -10.88 -23.22 6.76
C ARG A 103 -11.24 -21.76 6.99
N VAL A 104 -11.05 -20.89 5.99
CA VAL A 104 -11.50 -19.50 6.02
C VAL A 104 -11.91 -19.00 4.64
N SER A 105 -12.86 -18.08 4.59
CA SER A 105 -13.29 -17.44 3.36
C SER A 105 -12.25 -16.47 2.80
N VAL A 106 -12.29 -16.21 1.49
CA VAL A 106 -11.51 -15.16 0.80
C VAL A 106 -12.44 -14.17 0.08
N SER A 107 -12.00 -12.92 -0.04
CA SER A 107 -12.81 -11.85 -0.65
C SER A 107 -12.96 -11.99 -2.17
N TYR A 108 -12.00 -12.61 -2.86
CA TYR A 108 -11.99 -12.73 -4.31
C TYR A 108 -12.50 -14.10 -4.76
N LYS A 109 -13.72 -14.11 -5.31
CA LYS A 109 -14.46 -15.34 -5.65
C LYS A 109 -13.84 -16.13 -6.79
N ASP A 110 -13.08 -15.48 -7.67
CA ASP A 110 -12.43 -16.13 -8.80
C ASP A 110 -11.02 -16.66 -8.46
N LEU A 111 -10.55 -16.46 -7.21
CA LEU A 111 -9.19 -16.83 -6.79
C LEU A 111 -8.78 -18.28 -7.15
N PRO A 112 -9.62 -19.32 -6.96
CA PRO A 112 -9.26 -20.70 -7.33
C PRO A 112 -8.84 -20.84 -8.79
N GLY A 113 -9.38 -20.02 -9.70
CA GLY A 113 -9.07 -20.08 -11.14
C GLY A 113 -7.69 -19.54 -11.52
N TYR A 114 -7.01 -18.83 -10.61
CA TYR A 114 -5.68 -18.25 -10.84
C TYR A 114 -4.54 -19.05 -10.22
N LEU A 115 -4.87 -20.04 -9.39
CA LEU A 115 -3.89 -20.79 -8.63
C LEU A 115 -3.64 -22.16 -9.26
N THR A 116 -2.47 -22.70 -9.01
CA THR A 116 -2.10 -24.08 -9.38
C THR A 116 -1.40 -24.75 -8.20
N PRO A 117 -1.43 -26.09 -8.09
CA PRO A 117 -0.63 -26.79 -7.08
C PRO A 117 0.85 -26.36 -7.13
N GLY A 118 1.42 -26.08 -5.97
CA GLY A 118 2.75 -25.50 -5.80
C GLY A 118 2.77 -23.96 -5.73
N ALA A 119 1.67 -23.27 -6.04
CA ALA A 119 1.57 -21.83 -5.86
C ALA A 119 1.74 -21.44 -4.39
N ARG A 120 2.47 -20.36 -4.14
CA ARG A 120 2.68 -19.80 -2.80
C ARG A 120 1.68 -18.68 -2.55
N ILE A 121 1.04 -18.72 -1.38
CA ILE A 121 0.12 -17.70 -0.90
C ILE A 121 0.71 -17.11 0.36
N LEU A 122 0.92 -15.80 0.35
CA LEU A 122 1.44 -15.05 1.48
C LEU A 122 0.29 -14.30 2.14
N ILE A 123 0.24 -14.30 3.47
CA ILE A 123 -0.83 -13.68 4.24
C ILE A 123 -0.22 -12.79 5.31
N ASP A 124 -0.85 -11.63 5.54
CA ASP A 124 -0.41 -10.63 6.52
C ASP A 124 1.03 -10.20 6.25
N ASP A 125 1.27 -9.66 5.05
CA ASP A 125 2.58 -9.18 4.57
C ASP A 125 3.67 -10.27 4.63
N GLY A 126 3.27 -11.53 4.38
CA GLY A 126 4.17 -12.68 4.35
C GLY A 126 4.53 -13.29 5.71
N ILE A 127 3.88 -12.86 6.80
CA ILE A 127 4.05 -13.48 8.13
C ILE A 127 3.65 -14.96 8.09
N VAL A 128 2.56 -15.28 7.41
CA VAL A 128 2.11 -16.67 7.19
C VAL A 128 2.24 -17.00 5.72
N ALA A 129 2.77 -18.18 5.43
CA ALA A 129 2.94 -18.68 4.07
C ALA A 129 2.23 -20.03 3.92
N LEU A 130 1.46 -20.16 2.85
CA LEU A 130 0.78 -21.39 2.46
C LEU A 130 1.28 -21.84 1.09
N ILE A 131 1.35 -23.15 0.88
CA ILE A 131 1.60 -23.76 -0.43
C ILE A 131 0.34 -24.50 -0.86
N VAL A 132 -0.18 -24.16 -2.04
CA VAL A 132 -1.36 -24.82 -2.60
C VAL A 132 -1.03 -26.27 -2.92
N GLU A 133 -1.75 -27.21 -2.32
CA GLU A 133 -1.62 -28.63 -2.63
C GLU A 133 -2.62 -29.05 -3.71
N LYS A 134 -3.86 -28.57 -3.59
CA LYS A 134 -4.95 -28.96 -4.49
C LYS A 134 -6.04 -27.90 -4.52
N ILE A 135 -6.73 -27.81 -5.65
CA ILE A 135 -7.92 -26.97 -5.82
C ILE A 135 -9.10 -27.87 -6.15
N ILE A 136 -10.23 -27.70 -5.46
CA ILE A 136 -11.48 -28.43 -5.66
C ILE A 136 -12.62 -27.44 -5.61
N ASP A 137 -13.21 -27.13 -6.76
CA ASP A 137 -14.31 -26.16 -6.89
C ASP A 137 -13.98 -24.81 -6.23
N THR A 138 -14.57 -24.55 -5.06
CA THR A 138 -14.40 -23.32 -4.28
C THR A 138 -13.25 -23.39 -3.27
N GLU A 139 -12.66 -24.57 -3.07
CA GLU A 139 -11.64 -24.83 -2.05
C GLU A 139 -10.23 -24.86 -2.61
N ILE A 140 -9.35 -24.10 -1.97
CA ILE A 140 -7.91 -24.08 -2.19
C ILE A 140 -7.27 -24.74 -0.96
N ILE A 141 -6.97 -26.02 -1.08
CA ILE A 141 -6.38 -26.84 -0.03
C ILE A 141 -4.89 -26.56 -0.02
N CYS A 142 -4.37 -26.10 1.12
CA CYS A 142 -2.98 -25.72 1.28
C CYS A 142 -2.31 -26.46 2.44
N CYS A 143 -0.99 -26.53 2.38
CA CYS A 143 -0.13 -26.84 3.51
C CYS A 143 0.48 -25.53 4.05
N VAL A 144 0.52 -25.39 5.36
CA VAL A 144 1.16 -24.25 6.03
C VAL A 144 2.67 -24.43 5.95
N GLU A 145 3.32 -23.59 5.13
CA GLU A 145 4.79 -23.55 5.01
C GLU A 145 5.40 -22.79 6.19
N HIS A 146 4.89 -21.61 6.52
CA HIS A 146 5.29 -20.86 7.71
C HIS A 146 4.04 -20.55 8.54
N GLY A 147 4.02 -21.05 9.78
CA GLY A 147 2.91 -20.84 10.73
C GLY A 147 2.95 -19.46 11.40
N GLY A 148 1.89 -19.16 12.14
CA GLY A 148 1.73 -17.89 12.85
C GLY A 148 0.28 -17.58 13.20
N THR A 149 0.06 -16.43 13.83
CA THR A 149 -1.29 -15.95 14.14
C THR A 149 -1.90 -15.28 12.92
N LEU A 150 -3.05 -15.78 12.47
CA LEU A 150 -3.87 -15.17 11.43
C LEU A 150 -5.07 -14.48 12.05
N ALA A 151 -5.11 -13.15 11.91
CA ALA A 151 -6.28 -12.35 12.25
C ALA A 151 -7.27 -12.25 11.07
N SER A 152 -8.48 -11.81 11.38
CA SER A 152 -9.51 -11.54 10.38
C SER A 152 -9.10 -10.43 9.40
N ARG A 153 -9.59 -10.50 8.16
CA ARG A 153 -9.45 -9.44 7.14
C ARG A 153 -8.01 -9.10 6.74
N LYS A 154 -7.03 -9.97 7.03
CA LYS A 154 -5.63 -9.80 6.58
C LYS A 154 -5.51 -9.91 5.06
N SER A 155 -4.55 -9.17 4.50
CA SER A 155 -4.21 -9.16 3.08
C SER A 155 -3.67 -10.52 2.64
N ILE A 156 -3.90 -10.84 1.37
CA ILE A 156 -3.34 -11.99 0.67
C ILE A 156 -2.52 -11.48 -0.51
N ASN A 157 -1.27 -11.92 -0.57
CA ASN A 157 -0.32 -11.65 -1.63
C ASN A 157 -0.04 -12.94 -2.41
N LEU A 158 0.10 -12.81 -3.73
CA LEU A 158 0.24 -13.94 -4.65
C LEU A 158 1.44 -13.71 -5.58
N PRO A 159 2.67 -13.84 -5.06
CA PRO A 159 3.88 -13.56 -5.84
C PRO A 159 3.91 -14.35 -7.15
N GLY A 160 4.15 -13.66 -8.26
CA GLY A 160 4.21 -14.27 -9.59
C GLY A 160 2.85 -14.64 -10.21
N ILE A 161 1.73 -14.29 -9.59
CA ILE A 161 0.38 -14.64 -10.06
C ILE A 161 -0.41 -13.39 -10.40
N ASN A 162 -0.68 -13.22 -11.70
CA ASN A 162 -1.48 -12.11 -12.20
C ASN A 162 -2.98 -12.40 -12.05
N ILE A 163 -3.59 -11.82 -11.02
CA ILE A 163 -5.04 -11.85 -10.81
C ILE A 163 -5.72 -10.65 -11.47
N ASN A 164 -6.88 -10.88 -12.10
CA ASN A 164 -7.67 -9.82 -12.73
C ASN A 164 -8.59 -9.12 -11.71
N LEU A 165 -7.97 -8.36 -10.81
CA LEU A 165 -8.71 -7.44 -9.95
C LEU A 165 -9.13 -6.18 -10.73
N PRO A 166 -10.31 -5.59 -10.42
CA PRO A 166 -10.70 -4.30 -10.98
C PRO A 166 -9.67 -3.23 -10.62
N VAL A 167 -9.50 -2.23 -11.48
CA VAL A 167 -8.53 -1.14 -11.25
C VAL A 167 -8.90 -0.31 -10.01
N LEU A 168 -10.20 -0.03 -9.87
CA LEU A 168 -10.77 0.69 -8.73
C LEU A 168 -11.81 -0.19 -8.06
N SER A 169 -11.72 -0.32 -6.75
CA SER A 169 -12.81 -0.85 -5.93
C SER A 169 -13.88 0.22 -5.70
N SER A 170 -15.07 -0.19 -5.23
CA SER A 170 -16.13 0.76 -4.86
C SER A 170 -15.70 1.71 -3.73
N GLU A 171 -14.79 1.25 -2.88
CA GLU A 171 -14.13 2.00 -1.82
C GLU A 171 -13.22 3.06 -2.43
N ASP A 172 -12.37 2.68 -3.38
CA ASP A 172 -11.44 3.60 -4.03
C ASP A 172 -12.19 4.70 -4.79
N GLU A 173 -13.30 4.38 -5.46
CA GLU A 173 -14.13 5.40 -6.12
C GLU A 173 -14.67 6.45 -5.15
N ARG A 174 -15.12 6.03 -3.95
CA ARG A 174 -15.58 6.93 -2.88
C ARG A 174 -14.43 7.75 -2.33
N ASP A 175 -13.30 7.12 -2.10
CA ASP A 175 -12.08 7.73 -1.53
C ASP A 175 -11.51 8.79 -2.48
N ILE A 176 -11.48 8.50 -3.79
CA ILE A 176 -11.07 9.46 -4.83
C ILE A 176 -12.05 10.63 -4.89
N GLY A 177 -13.36 10.36 -4.85
CA GLY A 177 -14.37 11.42 -4.78
C GLY A 177 -14.12 12.38 -3.63
N PHE A 178 -13.89 11.84 -2.43
CA PHE A 178 -13.54 12.64 -1.26
C PHE A 178 -12.21 13.39 -1.42
N ALA A 179 -11.17 12.78 -2.00
CA ALA A 179 -9.90 13.44 -2.26
C ALA A 179 -10.07 14.68 -3.16
N LEU A 180 -10.93 14.60 -4.18
CA LEU A 180 -11.26 15.72 -5.06
C LEU A 180 -12.05 16.80 -4.35
N GLU A 181 -13.06 16.45 -3.55
CA GLU A 181 -13.83 17.40 -2.73
C GLU A 181 -12.97 18.16 -1.72
N GLN A 182 -11.87 17.54 -1.28
CA GLN A 182 -10.92 18.12 -0.33
C GLN A 182 -9.72 18.81 -1.01
N ASP A 183 -9.78 19.07 -2.32
CA ASP A 183 -8.72 19.71 -3.10
C ASP A 183 -7.33 19.13 -2.80
N ALA A 184 -7.23 17.79 -2.72
CA ALA A 184 -5.95 17.14 -2.48
C ALA A 184 -5.00 17.39 -3.67
N ASP A 185 -3.72 17.62 -3.37
CA ASP A 185 -2.71 17.90 -4.41
C ASP A 185 -2.30 16.62 -5.16
N PHE A 186 -2.22 15.50 -4.43
CA PHE A 186 -1.77 14.22 -4.93
C PHE A 186 -2.73 13.09 -4.56
N LEU A 187 -2.92 12.16 -5.49
CA LEU A 187 -3.59 10.89 -5.28
C LEU A 187 -2.55 9.78 -5.47
N ALA A 188 -2.19 9.09 -4.39
CA ALA A 188 -1.36 7.89 -4.47
C ALA A 188 -2.27 6.67 -4.67
N VAL A 189 -1.99 5.89 -5.71
CA VAL A 189 -2.83 4.77 -6.14
C VAL A 189 -2.08 3.45 -5.99
N SER A 190 -2.69 2.56 -5.23
CA SER A 190 -2.11 1.29 -4.77
C SER A 190 -2.22 0.19 -5.82
N PHE A 191 -1.30 -0.78 -5.78
CA PHE A 191 -1.29 -1.97 -6.62
C PHE A 191 -1.38 -1.71 -8.14
N ILE A 192 -0.74 -0.65 -8.63
CA ILE A 192 -0.67 -0.38 -10.08
C ILE A 192 0.16 -1.46 -10.77
N ARG A 193 -0.44 -2.10 -11.78
CA ARG A 193 0.18 -3.19 -12.56
C ARG A 193 0.52 -2.78 -13.99
N SER A 194 -0.14 -1.75 -14.51
CA SER A 194 -0.03 -1.36 -15.93
C SER A 194 -0.26 0.14 -16.16
N ALA A 195 0.14 0.62 -17.33
CA ALA A 195 -0.21 1.98 -17.76
C ALA A 195 -1.73 2.18 -17.90
N SER A 196 -2.47 1.14 -18.32
CA SER A 196 -3.93 1.19 -18.41
C SER A 196 -4.61 1.43 -17.06
N ASP A 197 -4.06 0.94 -15.96
CA ASP A 197 -4.60 1.19 -14.62
C ASP A 197 -4.54 2.70 -14.32
N VAL A 198 -3.39 3.33 -14.55
CA VAL A 198 -3.20 4.78 -14.32
C VAL A 198 -4.11 5.60 -15.23
N ILE A 199 -4.27 5.20 -16.49
CA ILE A 199 -5.16 5.89 -17.45
C ILE A 199 -6.61 5.79 -17.01
N ALA A 200 -7.08 4.62 -16.57
CA ALA A 200 -8.46 4.43 -16.12
C ALA A 200 -8.77 5.31 -14.89
N ILE A 201 -7.84 5.38 -13.93
CA ILE A 201 -7.97 6.25 -12.76
C ILE A 201 -7.99 7.72 -13.18
N ARG A 202 -7.12 8.11 -14.13
CA ARG A 202 -7.08 9.47 -14.67
C ARG A 202 -8.41 9.85 -15.33
N GLN A 203 -8.97 8.96 -16.15
CA GLN A 203 -10.29 9.17 -16.77
C GLN A 203 -11.37 9.35 -15.70
N PHE A 204 -11.39 8.50 -14.67
CA PHE A 204 -12.34 8.61 -13.56
C PHE A 204 -12.28 9.97 -12.84
N VAL A 205 -11.07 10.50 -12.66
CA VAL A 205 -10.82 11.84 -12.09
C VAL A 205 -11.29 12.95 -13.05
N GLU A 206 -10.95 12.85 -14.33
CA GLU A 206 -11.27 13.85 -15.35
C GLU A 206 -12.77 13.97 -15.62
N GLU A 207 -13.50 12.84 -15.62
CA GLU A 207 -14.97 12.80 -15.71
C GLU A 207 -15.65 13.59 -14.59
N ARG A 208 -14.99 13.66 -13.41
CA ARG A 208 -15.43 14.44 -12.25
C ARG A 208 -14.87 15.87 -12.23
N LYS A 209 -14.17 16.28 -13.30
CA LYS A 209 -13.49 17.57 -13.42
C LYS A 209 -12.45 17.81 -12.31
N GLY A 210 -11.92 16.72 -11.74
CA GLY A 210 -10.89 16.77 -10.73
C GLY A 210 -9.54 17.20 -11.31
N ILE A 211 -8.77 17.97 -10.54
CA ILE A 211 -7.40 18.35 -10.90
C ILE A 211 -6.50 17.88 -9.76
N ILE A 212 -5.95 16.67 -9.91
CA ILE A 212 -5.09 16.04 -8.91
C ILE A 212 -3.96 15.29 -9.62
N LYS A 213 -2.77 15.25 -9.00
CA LYS A 213 -1.60 14.56 -9.55
C LYS A 213 -1.59 13.10 -9.12
N ILE A 214 -1.50 12.18 -10.08
CA ILE A 214 -1.54 10.73 -9.81
C ILE A 214 -0.12 10.22 -9.55
N ILE A 215 0.08 9.67 -8.35
CA ILE A 215 1.30 9.00 -7.93
C ILE A 215 1.07 7.49 -8.00
N ALA A 216 1.66 6.80 -8.98
CA ALA A 216 1.54 5.36 -9.08
C ALA A 216 2.46 4.68 -8.05
N LYS A 217 1.89 3.81 -7.21
CA LYS A 217 2.66 3.02 -6.25
C LYS A 217 3.13 1.74 -6.93
N ILE A 218 4.44 1.49 -6.89
CA ILE A 218 5.08 0.28 -7.40
C ILE A 218 5.27 -0.67 -6.22
N GLU A 219 4.43 -1.71 -6.19
CA GLU A 219 4.19 -2.56 -5.00
C GLU A 219 4.17 -4.05 -5.32
N ASN A 220 4.15 -4.41 -6.60
CA ASN A 220 4.10 -5.79 -7.06
C ASN A 220 5.00 -6.01 -8.27
N GLU A 221 5.22 -7.26 -8.62
CA GLU A 221 6.08 -7.66 -9.72
C GLU A 221 5.62 -7.09 -11.07
N ALA A 222 4.31 -7.11 -11.35
CA ALA A 222 3.76 -6.57 -12.59
C ALA A 222 4.07 -5.07 -12.77
N GLY A 223 3.94 -4.28 -11.70
CA GLY A 223 4.30 -2.86 -11.69
C GLY A 223 5.78 -2.62 -11.93
N VAL A 224 6.66 -3.52 -11.48
CA VAL A 224 8.11 -3.46 -11.77
C VAL A 224 8.38 -3.78 -13.24
N ILE A 225 7.77 -4.84 -13.78
CA ILE A 225 7.94 -5.27 -15.18
C ILE A 225 7.45 -4.18 -16.13
N ASN A 226 6.26 -3.63 -15.86
CA ASN A 226 5.61 -2.62 -16.69
C ASN A 226 5.99 -1.18 -16.29
N PHE A 227 7.02 -1.01 -15.47
CA PHE A 227 7.35 0.30 -14.89
C PHE A 227 7.55 1.40 -15.94
N SER A 228 8.16 1.07 -17.09
CA SER A 228 8.45 2.07 -18.13
C SER A 228 7.18 2.71 -18.69
N GLU A 229 6.15 1.91 -19.00
CA GLU A 229 4.87 2.42 -19.50
C GLU A 229 4.07 3.13 -18.40
N ILE A 230 4.12 2.64 -17.15
CA ILE A 230 3.49 3.30 -16.00
C ILE A 230 4.09 4.69 -15.80
N LEU A 231 5.43 4.78 -15.88
CA LEU A 231 6.15 6.03 -15.74
C LEU A 231 5.76 7.04 -16.81
N GLU A 232 5.43 6.63 -18.04
CA GLU A 232 5.01 7.55 -19.10
C GLU A 232 3.70 8.28 -18.76
N VAL A 233 2.76 7.58 -18.14
CA VAL A 233 1.38 8.08 -17.91
C VAL A 233 1.12 8.60 -16.49
N ALA A 234 1.96 8.25 -15.50
CA ALA A 234 1.84 8.74 -14.13
C ALA A 234 2.40 10.17 -13.96
N ASP A 235 1.94 10.95 -12.98
CA ASP A 235 2.52 12.26 -12.67
C ASP A 235 3.73 12.15 -11.73
N GLY A 236 3.82 11.07 -10.98
CA GLY A 236 4.96 10.71 -10.13
C GLY A 236 4.85 9.25 -9.69
N ILE A 237 5.86 8.78 -8.96
CA ILE A 237 5.98 7.37 -8.55
C ILE A 237 6.20 7.28 -7.04
N MET A 238 5.68 6.23 -6.40
CA MET A 238 6.05 5.84 -5.05
C MET A 238 6.60 4.41 -5.06
N VAL A 239 7.81 4.21 -4.54
CA VAL A 239 8.39 2.89 -4.32
C VAL A 239 7.92 2.41 -2.95
N ALA A 240 6.91 1.54 -2.89
CA ALA A 240 6.36 1.03 -1.64
C ALA A 240 7.03 -0.30 -1.28
N ARG A 241 8.12 -0.19 -0.53
CA ARG A 241 9.08 -1.29 -0.31
C ARG A 241 8.54 -2.41 0.59
N GLY A 242 7.61 -2.10 1.48
CA GLY A 242 6.93 -3.07 2.33
C GLY A 242 6.18 -4.10 1.50
N ASP A 243 5.17 -3.64 0.76
CA ASP A 243 4.38 -4.49 -0.14
C ASP A 243 5.26 -5.12 -1.23
N LEU A 244 6.16 -4.34 -1.84
CA LEU A 244 7.05 -4.84 -2.87
C LEU A 244 7.97 -5.97 -2.36
N GLY A 245 8.48 -5.87 -1.13
CA GLY A 245 9.32 -6.91 -0.52
C GLY A 245 8.59 -8.19 -0.15
N VAL A 246 7.25 -8.19 -0.21
CA VAL A 246 6.42 -9.40 -0.11
C VAL A 246 6.21 -10.03 -1.50
N GLU A 247 6.07 -9.20 -2.53
CA GLU A 247 5.76 -9.63 -3.90
C GLU A 247 6.99 -10.04 -4.72
N ILE A 248 8.18 -9.52 -4.41
CA ILE A 248 9.45 -9.91 -5.04
C ILE A 248 10.50 -10.24 -3.96
N PRO A 249 11.60 -10.95 -4.29
CA PRO A 249 12.67 -11.22 -3.34
C PRO A 249 13.17 -9.93 -2.67
N ALA A 250 13.27 -9.94 -1.34
CA ALA A 250 13.62 -8.75 -0.57
C ALA A 250 15.00 -8.17 -0.96
N GLU A 251 15.93 -9.03 -1.40
CA GLU A 251 17.25 -8.66 -1.91
C GLU A 251 17.21 -7.91 -3.26
N ASP A 252 16.13 -8.04 -4.03
CA ASP A 252 15.96 -7.34 -5.31
C ASP A 252 15.37 -5.93 -5.14
N VAL A 253 14.62 -5.69 -4.05
CA VAL A 253 13.96 -4.41 -3.77
C VAL A 253 14.93 -3.22 -3.82
N PRO A 254 16.15 -3.25 -3.22
CA PRO A 254 17.10 -2.14 -3.33
C PRO A 254 17.53 -1.85 -4.77
N LEU A 255 17.64 -2.86 -5.63
CA LEU A 255 18.01 -2.68 -7.04
C LEU A 255 16.86 -2.07 -7.83
N VAL A 256 15.62 -2.52 -7.56
CA VAL A 256 14.41 -1.96 -8.17
C VAL A 256 14.25 -0.48 -7.78
N GLN A 257 14.38 -0.15 -6.48
CA GLN A 257 14.34 1.24 -5.99
C GLN A 257 15.28 2.15 -6.79
N LYS A 258 16.56 1.76 -6.91
CA LYS A 258 17.57 2.53 -7.65
C LYS A 258 17.20 2.76 -9.11
N LYS A 259 16.73 1.70 -9.78
CA LYS A 259 16.30 1.76 -11.19
C LYS A 259 15.11 2.70 -11.38
N VAL A 260 14.11 2.58 -10.50
CA VAL A 260 12.90 3.42 -10.52
C VAL A 260 13.25 4.88 -10.27
N ILE A 261 14.01 5.20 -9.22
CA ILE A 261 14.43 6.57 -8.91
C ILE A 261 15.22 7.18 -10.07
N ALA A 262 16.20 6.47 -10.61
CA ALA A 262 17.00 6.96 -11.73
C ALA A 262 16.16 7.22 -12.99
N ALA A 263 15.14 6.41 -13.26
CA ALA A 263 14.24 6.59 -14.38
C ALA A 263 13.27 7.77 -14.18
N CYS A 264 12.70 7.92 -12.98
CA CYS A 264 11.91 9.10 -12.59
C CYS A 264 12.71 10.40 -12.77
N ASN A 265 13.97 10.40 -12.32
CA ASN A 265 14.88 11.53 -12.47
C ASN A 265 15.15 11.89 -13.94
N ARG A 266 15.34 10.90 -14.82
CA ARG A 266 15.48 11.12 -16.27
C ARG A 266 14.20 11.67 -16.91
N ALA A 267 13.03 11.22 -16.44
CA ALA A 267 11.73 11.68 -16.93
C ALA A 267 11.30 13.02 -16.32
N GLY A 268 12.01 13.54 -15.33
CA GLY A 268 11.63 14.76 -14.59
C GLY A 268 10.36 14.57 -13.74
N LYS A 269 10.07 13.33 -13.33
CA LYS A 269 8.88 13.00 -12.53
C LYS A 269 9.26 12.78 -11.06
N PRO A 270 8.52 13.33 -10.08
CA PRO A 270 8.80 13.12 -8.67
C PRO A 270 8.73 11.64 -8.29
N VAL A 271 9.61 11.21 -7.38
CA VAL A 271 9.62 9.87 -6.80
C VAL A 271 9.62 9.93 -5.28
N ILE A 272 8.82 9.08 -4.64
CA ILE A 272 8.74 8.93 -3.19
C ILE A 272 9.28 7.55 -2.82
N THR A 273 10.32 7.50 -1.98
CA THR A 273 10.73 6.25 -1.33
C THR A 273 9.93 6.07 -0.05
N ALA A 274 9.16 4.98 0.05
CA ALA A 274 8.19 4.80 1.13
C ALA A 274 8.40 3.50 1.90
N THR A 275 7.77 3.43 3.08
CA THR A 275 7.71 2.30 4.04
C THR A 275 9.03 1.93 4.68
N GLN A 276 9.02 1.47 5.94
CA GLN A 276 10.19 0.93 6.68
C GLN A 276 11.47 1.79 6.71
N MET A 277 11.39 3.10 6.48
CA MET A 277 12.56 4.01 6.50
C MET A 277 13.14 4.16 7.92
N LEU A 278 12.28 4.28 8.93
CA LEU A 278 12.62 4.50 10.34
C LEU A 278 11.63 3.73 11.25
N ASP A 279 11.32 2.49 10.90
CA ASP A 279 10.27 1.68 11.55
C ASP A 279 10.44 1.53 13.07
N SER A 280 11.68 1.32 13.52
CA SER A 280 12.02 1.20 14.93
C SER A 280 11.63 2.43 15.74
N MET A 281 11.52 3.60 15.09
CA MET A 281 11.13 4.84 15.76
C MET A 281 9.66 4.91 16.17
N ILE A 282 8.84 3.92 15.80
CA ILE A 282 7.50 3.73 16.38
C ILE A 282 7.62 3.42 17.88
N ARG A 283 8.67 2.70 18.29
CA ARG A 283 8.86 2.21 19.67
C ARG A 283 10.05 2.86 20.38
N HIS A 284 10.97 3.46 19.62
CA HIS A 284 12.24 3.98 20.13
C HIS A 284 12.46 5.45 19.72
N PRO A 285 13.11 6.26 20.57
CA PRO A 285 13.34 7.68 20.24
C PRO A 285 14.48 7.90 19.24
N ARG A 286 15.20 6.86 18.83
CA ARG A 286 16.32 6.93 17.87
C ARG A 286 16.24 5.76 16.90
N PRO A 287 16.57 5.98 15.62
CA PRO A 287 16.62 4.90 14.64
C PRO A 287 17.86 4.03 14.87
N THR A 288 17.82 2.84 14.31
CA THR A 288 18.98 1.97 14.17
C THR A 288 19.98 2.54 13.14
N ARG A 289 21.21 2.01 13.14
CA ARG A 289 22.22 2.37 12.12
C ARG A 289 21.80 1.93 10.71
N ALA A 290 21.08 0.81 10.60
CA ALA A 290 20.59 0.30 9.33
C ALA A 290 19.58 1.26 8.71
N GLU A 291 18.60 1.72 9.48
CA GLU A 291 17.58 2.69 9.04
C GLU A 291 18.20 4.05 8.68
N ALA A 292 19.13 4.55 9.49
CA ALA A 292 19.86 5.78 9.15
C ALA A 292 20.63 5.64 7.81
N SER A 293 21.23 4.48 7.56
CA SER A 293 21.89 4.18 6.28
C SER A 293 20.89 4.05 5.14
N ASP A 294 19.71 3.48 5.39
CA ASP A 294 18.66 3.32 4.39
C ASP A 294 18.15 4.68 3.89
N VAL A 295 17.82 5.59 4.82
CA VAL A 295 17.43 6.97 4.50
C VAL A 295 18.53 7.70 3.71
N ALA A 296 19.80 7.54 4.10
CA ALA A 296 20.92 8.16 3.40
C ALA A 296 21.07 7.61 1.97
N ASN A 297 20.93 6.29 1.77
CA ASN A 297 21.00 5.68 0.44
C ASN A 297 19.85 6.13 -0.46
N ALA A 298 18.63 6.27 0.08
CA ALA A 298 17.51 6.81 -0.70
C ALA A 298 17.81 8.22 -1.23
N ILE A 299 18.52 9.06 -0.45
CA ILE A 299 18.96 10.39 -0.89
C ILE A 299 20.08 10.29 -1.94
N PHE A 300 21.01 9.34 -1.80
CA PHE A 300 22.09 9.14 -2.78
C PHE A 300 21.61 8.58 -4.11
N ASP A 301 20.51 7.82 -4.10
CA ASP A 301 19.87 7.30 -5.30
C ASP A 301 19.23 8.41 -6.15
N GLY A 302 18.86 9.52 -5.50
CA GLY A 302 18.37 10.76 -6.12
C GLY A 302 16.89 11.00 -5.86
#